data_AF-A0A970KLZ1-F1
#
_entry.id   AF-A0A970KLZ1-F1
#
_cell.length_a   1.000
_cell.length_b   1.000
_cell.length_c   1.000
_cell.angle_alpha   90.00
_cell.angle_beta   90.00
_cell.angle_gamma   90.00
#
_symmetry.space_group_name_H-M   'P 1'
#
loop_
_entity.id
_entity.type
_entity.pdbx_description
1 polymer ?
#
loop_
_entity_poly.entity_id
_entity_poly.type
_entity_poly.pdbx_seq_one_letter_code
_entity_poly.pdbx_strand_id
1 'polypeptide(L)' 'MTDEIQRMIFDQRPANELRNAARQSGMRTLREDGLLKVAAGMTSLEEVLRVTMGDAN' A
#
# COMPACT_ATOMS: atom_id res chain seq x y z
N MET A 1 -0.18 -12.46 -5.33
CA MET A 1 -1.21 -11.95 -6.25
C MET A 1 -2.43 -12.83 -6.06
N THR A 2 -3.61 -12.25 -5.79
CA THR A 2 -4.86 -13.01 -5.67
C THR A 2 -5.51 -13.19 -7.04
N ASP A 3 -6.33 -14.23 -7.19
CA ASP A 3 -7.06 -14.51 -8.44
C ASP A 3 -7.99 -13.36 -8.86
N GLU A 4 -8.56 -12.65 -7.87
CA GLU A 4 -9.39 -11.47 -8.07
C GLU A 4 -8.61 -10.32 -8.70
N ILE A 5 -7.45 -9.96 -8.15
CA ILE A 5 -6.59 -8.90 -8.69
C ILE A 5 -6.13 -9.25 -10.11
N GLN A 6 -5.77 -10.52 -10.33
CA GLN A 6 -5.36 -10.99 -11.65
C GLN A 6 -6.48 -10.80 -12.67
N ARG A 7 -7.72 -11.12 -12.32
CA ARG A 7 -8.88 -10.90 -13.20
C ARG A 7 -9.15 -9.43 -13.47
N MET A 8 -9.06 -8.59 -12.45
CA MET A 8 -9.21 -7.13 -12.61
C MET A 8 -8.16 -6.52 -13.54
N ILE A 9 -6.93 -7.05 -13.54
CA ILE A 9 -5.88 -6.65 -14.49
C ILE A 9 -6.27 -7.06 -15.92
N PHE A 10 -6.72 -8.30 -16.13
CA PHE A 10 -7.16 -8.77 -17.45
C PHE A 10 -8.33 -7.94 -18.00
N ASP A 11 -9.26 -7.56 -17.12
CA ASP A 11 -10.44 -6.76 -17.46
C ASP A 11 -10.12 -5.25 -17.56
N GLN A 12 -8.85 -4.84 -17.43
CA GLN A 12 -8.38 -3.45 -17.45
C GLN A 12 -9.19 -2.53 -16.51
N ARG A 13 -9.52 -3.04 -15.32
CA ARG A 13 -10.27 -2.25 -14.33
C ARG A 13 -9.48 -1.00 -13.94
N PRO A 14 -10.17 0.12 -13.63
CA PRO A 14 -9.54 1.33 -13.16
C PRO A 14 -8.57 1.10 -11.99
N ALA A 15 -7.46 1.84 -11.97
CA ALA A 15 -6.39 1.65 -10.98
C ALA A 15 -6.85 1.85 -9.53
N ASN A 16 -7.84 2.72 -9.29
CA ASN A 16 -8.44 2.93 -7.97
C ASN A 16 -9.18 1.68 -7.47
N GLU A 17 -9.84 0.94 -8.35
CA GLU A 17 -10.51 -0.31 -7.99
C GLU A 17 -9.50 -1.41 -7.67
N LEU A 18 -8.45 -1.54 -8.48
CA LEU A 18 -7.33 -2.44 -8.19
C LEU A 18 -6.69 -2.12 -6.83
N ARG A 19 -6.46 -0.84 -6.54
CA ARG A 19 -5.93 -0.40 -5.24
C ARG A 19 -6.86 -0.80 -4.10
N ASN A 20 -8.16 -0.61 -4.25
CA ASN A 20 -9.15 -0.98 -3.22
C ASN A 20 -9.19 -2.49 -2.97
N ALA A 21 -9.24 -3.31 -4.03
CA ALA A 21 -9.20 -4.77 -3.91
C ALA A 21 -7.87 -5.25 -3.28
N ALA A 22 -6.75 -4.61 -3.63
CA ALA A 22 -5.46 -4.95 -3.05
C ALA A 22 -5.43 -4.63 -1.54
N ARG A 23 -5.98 -3.49 -1.14
CA ARG A 23 -6.12 -3.11 0.29
C ARG A 23 -7.00 -4.12 1.05
N GLN A 24 -8.13 -4.53 0.47
CA GLN A 24 -9.03 -5.50 1.09
C GLN A 24 -8.40 -6.90 1.24
N SER A 25 -7.54 -7.29 0.30
CA SER A 25 -6.78 -8.54 0.36
C SER A 25 -5.53 -8.48 1.26
N GLY A 26 -5.35 -7.40 2.03
CA GLY A 26 -4.31 -7.28 3.04
C GLY A 26 -3.04 -6.53 2.60
N MET A 27 -3.05 -5.88 1.44
CA MET A 27 -1.94 -5.03 1.02
C MET A 27 -1.80 -3.82 1.97
N ARG A 28 -0.59 -3.63 2.51
CA ARG A 28 -0.24 -2.43 3.27
C ARG A 28 0.18 -1.29 2.35
N THR A 29 -0.14 -0.07 2.73
CA THR A 29 0.43 1.13 2.11
C THR A 29 1.91 1.27 2.48
N LEU A 30 2.64 2.10 1.74
CA LEU A 30 4.05 2.36 2.06
C LEU A 30 4.18 3.01 3.44
N ARG A 31 3.23 3.89 3.80
CA ARG A 31 3.15 4.50 5.13
C ARG A 31 2.95 3.48 6.25
N GLU A 32 2.03 2.54 6.10
CA GLU A 32 1.77 1.50 7.10
C GLU A 32 3.00 0.59 7.29
N ASP A 33 3.64 0.18 6.19
CA ASP A 33 4.88 -0.59 6.25
C ASP A 33 6.02 0.20 6.91
N GLY A 34 6.14 1.49 6.58
CA GLY A 34 7.08 2.41 7.22
C GLY A 34 6.90 2.49 8.73
N LEU A 35 5.66 2.58 9.22
CA LEU A 35 5.38 2.60 10.66
C LEU A 35 5.81 1.32 11.37
N LEU A 36 5.67 0.15 10.73
CA LEU A 36 6.19 -1.11 11.28
C LEU A 36 7.71 -1.10 11.38
N LYS A 37 8.40 -0.55 10.37
CA LYS A 37 9.87 -0.40 10.39
C LYS A 37 10.34 0.58 11.48
N VAL A 38 9.57 1.64 11.75
CA VAL A 38 9.84 2.54 12.90
C VAL A 38 9.73 1.77 14.21
N ALA A 39 8.65 1.00 14.39
CA ALA A 39 8.46 0.18 15.59
C ALA A 39 9.58 -0.87 15.78
N ALA A 40 10.16 -1.36 14.69
CA ALA A 40 11.30 -2.27 14.70
C ALA A 40 12.67 -1.56 14.87
N GLY A 41 12.70 -0.23 14.98
CA GLY A 41 13.94 0.55 15.13
C GLY A 41 14.80 0.62 13.86
N MET A 42 14.24 0.30 12.69
CA MET A 42 14.97 0.27 11.41
C MET A 42 15.04 1.62 10.71
N THR A 43 14.09 2.52 10.97
CA THR A 43 13.98 3.85 10.37
C THR A 43 13.39 4.84 11.37
N SER A 44 13.49 6.14 11.09
CA SER A 44 12.85 7.18 11.91
C SER A 44 11.42 7.49 11.44
N LEU A 45 10.58 7.98 12.36
CA LEU A 45 9.23 8.46 12.04
C LEU A 45 9.28 9.62 11.04
N GLU A 46 10.24 10.54 11.20
CA GLU A 46 10.44 11.68 10.31
C GLU A 46 10.72 11.24 8.87
N GLU A 47 11.57 10.22 8.68
CA GLU A 47 11.87 9.68 7.37
C GLU A 47 10.63 9.08 6.70
N VAL A 48 9.85 8.29 7.44
CA VAL A 48 8.60 7.71 6.92
C VAL A 48 7.64 8.81 6.50
N LEU A 49 7.39 9.80 7.36
CA LEU A 49 6.49 10.90 7.03
C LEU A 49 6.95 11.67 5.79
N ARG A 50 8.25 11.93 5.64
CA ARG A 50 8.83 12.62 4.49
C ARG A 50 8.62 11.86 3.18
N VAL A 51 8.80 10.53 3.20
CA VAL A 51 8.78 9.70 1.99
C VAL A 51 7.35 9.28 1.59
N THR A 52 6.41 9.22 2.54
CA THR A 52 5.05 8.72 2.29
C THR A 52 3.98 9.81 2.27
N MET A 53 4.33 11.08 2.08
CA MET A 53 3.35 12.19 2.07
C MET A 53 2.23 12.00 1.03
N GLY A 54 2.52 11.36 -0.10
CA GLY A 54 1.53 11.09 -1.16
C GLY A 54 0.53 9.97 -0.87
N ASP A 55 0.77 9.15 0.16
CA ASP A 55 -0.11 8.01 0.53
C ASP A 55 -1.28 8.43 1.42
N ALA A 56 -1.35 9.69 1.83
CA ALA A 56 -2.44 10.22 2.67
C ALA A 56 -3.70 10.60 1.88
N ASN A 57 -3.65 10.54 0.55
CA ASN A 57 -4.73 10.91 -0.37
C ASN A 57 -5.41 9.69 -0.99
#